data_AF-A0A7C0Z0D1-F1
#
_entry.id   AF-A0A7C0Z0D1-F1
#
_cell.length_a   1.000
_cell.length_b   1.000
_cell.length_c   1.000
_cell.angle_alpha   90.00
_cell.angle_beta   90.00
_cell.angle_gamma   90.00
#
_symmetry.space_group_name_H-M   'P 1'
#
loop_
_entity.id
_entity.type
_entity.pdbx_description
1 polymer ?
#
loop_
_entity_poly.entity_id
_entity_poly.type
_entity_poly.pdbx_seq_one_letter_code
_entity_poly.pdbx_strand_id
1 'polypeptide(L)'
;MVSRADDWLRQALKDLKHAAQQAAEKAVKALYQKLRLEVWGHSISRMLSSLPKEYKPPQEFVEKAKELDGHYILARYPNLHPEGAPLDYYTEEDAKRAIEYAEKIVEFCRSKGF
;
A
#
# COMPACT_ATOMS: atom_id res chain seq x y z
N MET A 1 -14.73 -17.51 -23.41
CA MET A 1 -14.74 -18.63 -22.46
C MET A 1 -13.85 -18.20 -21.30
N VAL A 2 -14.38 -18.14 -20.08
CA VAL A 2 -13.59 -17.70 -18.90
C VAL A 2 -12.59 -18.80 -18.57
N SER A 3 -11.30 -18.48 -18.54
CA SER A 3 -10.23 -19.42 -18.20
C SER A 3 -9.92 -19.33 -16.72
N ARG A 4 -10.06 -20.45 -16.01
CA ARG A 4 -9.71 -20.54 -14.58
C ARG A 4 -8.24 -20.19 -14.31
N ALA A 5 -7.36 -20.39 -15.30
CA ALA A 5 -5.96 -20.01 -15.19
C ALA A 5 -5.79 -18.48 -15.12
N ASP A 6 -6.57 -17.73 -15.92
CA ASP A 6 -6.52 -16.27 -15.94
C ASP A 6 -7.06 -15.68 -14.64
N ASP A 7 -8.12 -16.27 -14.07
CA ASP A 7 -8.66 -15.89 -12.77
C ASP A 7 -7.63 -16.05 -11.64
N TRP A 8 -6.89 -17.16 -11.65
CA TRP A 8 -5.82 -17.39 -10.67
C TRP A 8 -4.69 -16.38 -10.80
N LEU A 9 -4.30 -16.03 -12.02
CA LEU A 9 -3.26 -15.02 -12.25
C LEU A 9 -3.71 -13.64 -11.74
N ARG A 10 -4.96 -13.25 -12.04
CA ARG A 10 -5.55 -11.99 -11.57
C ARG A 10 -5.61 -11.93 -10.04
N GLN A 11 -5.98 -13.05 -9.40
CA GLN A 11 -6.00 -13.15 -7.94
C GLN A 11 -4.59 -13.01 -7.35
N ALA A 12 -3.57 -13.64 -7.95
CA ALA A 12 -2.19 -13.49 -7.52
C ALA A 12 -1.71 -12.02 -7.60
N LEU A 13 -2.01 -11.30 -8.69
CA LEU A 13 -1.66 -9.88 -8.84
C LEU A 13 -2.33 -9.01 -7.79
N LYS A 14 -3.60 -9.29 -7.46
CA LYS A 14 -4.31 -8.61 -6.37
C LYS A 14 -3.63 -8.87 -5.02
N ASP A 15 -3.24 -10.10 -4.74
CA ASP A 15 -2.62 -10.48 -3.47
C ASP A 15 -1.24 -9.83 -3.29
N LEU A 16 -0.45 -9.70 -4.36
CA LEU A 16 0.82 -8.96 -4.34
C LEU A 16 0.63 -7.51 -3.89
N LYS A 17 -0.36 -6.80 -4.46
CA LYS A 17 -0.66 -5.41 -4.08
C LYS A 17 -1.13 -5.30 -2.63
N HIS A 18 -1.97 -6.25 -2.19
CA HIS A 18 -2.44 -6.28 -0.81
C HIS A 18 -1.28 -6.51 0.17
N ALA A 19 -0.40 -7.47 -0.12
CA ALA A 19 0.79 -7.74 0.67
C ALA A 19 1.72 -6.54 0.72
N ALA A 20 1.92 -5.83 -0.40
CA ALA A 20 2.72 -4.61 -0.46
C ALA A 20 2.17 -3.50 0.45
N GLN A 21 0.86 -3.22 0.38
CA GLN A 21 0.22 -2.25 1.27
C GLN A 21 0.39 -2.65 2.75
N GLN A 22 0.15 -3.93 3.08
CA GLN A 22 0.30 -4.44 4.44
C GLN A 22 1.74 -4.35 4.97
N ALA A 23 2.74 -4.59 4.12
CA ALA A 23 4.15 -4.46 4.48
C ALA A 23 4.49 -3.01 4.85
N ALA A 24 4.11 -2.05 4.00
CA ALA A 24 4.32 -0.62 4.25
C ALA A 24 3.57 -0.14 5.50
N GLU A 25 2.31 -0.54 5.69
CA GLU A 25 1.51 -0.21 6.88
C GLU A 25 2.20 -0.65 8.18
N LYS A 26 2.67 -1.89 8.23
CA LYS A 26 3.36 -2.45 9.40
C LYS A 26 4.67 -1.73 9.68
N ALA A 27 5.45 -1.40 8.65
CA ALA A 27 6.70 -0.66 8.80
C ALA A 27 6.48 0.73 9.41
N VAL A 28 5.47 1.46 8.92
CA VAL A 28 5.13 2.78 9.46
C VAL A 28 4.63 2.67 10.90
N LYS A 29 3.74 1.69 11.20
CA LYS A 29 3.30 1.43 12.57
C LYS A 29 4.45 1.08 13.51
N ALA A 30 5.42 0.30 13.05
CA ALA A 30 6.62 -0.01 13.83
C ALA A 30 7.44 1.25 14.15
N LEU A 31 7.58 2.18 13.20
CA LEU A 31 8.22 3.48 13.45
C LEU A 31 7.46 4.28 14.51
N TYR A 32 6.13 4.36 14.43
CA TYR A 32 5.30 5.00 15.46
C TYR A 32 5.51 4.40 16.86
N GLN A 33 5.51 3.07 16.96
CA GLN A 33 5.77 2.37 18.23
C GLN A 33 7.17 2.69 18.78
N LYS A 34 8.20 2.71 17.93
CA LYS A 34 9.55 3.09 18.36
C LYS A 34 9.62 4.52 18.91
N LEU A 35 8.89 5.44 18.30
CA LEU A 35 8.77 6.82 18.75
C LEU A 35 7.85 6.99 19.96
N ARG A 36 7.28 5.90 20.49
CA ARG A 36 6.28 5.89 21.58
C ARG A 36 5.06 6.75 21.28
N LEU A 37 4.65 6.77 20.01
CA LEU A 37 3.48 7.47 19.53
C LEU A 37 2.35 6.46 19.26
N GLU A 38 1.12 6.85 19.60
CA GLU A 38 -0.06 6.09 19.23
C GLU A 38 -0.51 6.44 17.80
N VAL A 39 -0.93 5.44 17.04
CA VAL A 39 -1.50 5.63 15.71
C VAL A 39 -2.60 4.62 15.44
N TRP A 40 -3.69 5.10 14.85
CA TRP A 40 -4.87 4.31 14.54
C TRP A 40 -5.21 4.44 13.05
N GLY A 41 -5.73 3.36 12.47
CA GLY A 41 -6.12 3.29 11.06
C GLY A 41 -5.15 2.51 10.16
N HIS A 42 -5.41 2.59 8.86
CA HIS A 42 -4.71 1.81 7.82
C HIS A 42 -4.16 2.68 6.68
N SER A 43 -4.46 3.99 6.69
CA SER A 43 -3.96 4.89 5.65
C SER A 43 -2.50 5.24 5.93
N ILE A 44 -1.61 4.67 5.11
CA ILE A 44 -0.17 4.89 5.15
C ILE A 44 0.13 6.36 4.85
N SER A 45 -0.55 6.94 3.86
CA SER A 45 -0.31 8.34 3.46
C SER A 45 -0.64 9.32 4.58
N ARG A 46 -1.73 9.07 5.33
CA ARG A 46 -2.10 9.85 6.51
C ARG A 46 -1.09 9.68 7.63
N MET A 47 -0.68 8.44 7.93
CA MET A 47 0.34 8.17 8.94
C MET A 47 1.66 8.88 8.60
N LEU A 48 2.18 8.75 7.39
CA LEU A 48 3.41 9.43 6.97
C LEU A 48 3.29 10.96 7.06
N SER A 49 2.13 11.52 6.70
CA SER A 49 1.87 12.96 6.75
C SER A 49 1.74 13.50 8.19
N SER A 50 1.38 12.65 9.14
CA SER A 50 1.19 12.99 10.55
C SER A 50 2.42 12.73 11.42
N LEU A 51 3.52 12.22 10.84
CA LEU A 51 4.78 12.06 11.56
C LEU A 51 5.35 13.42 12.03
N PRO A 52 6.07 13.45 13.17
CA PRO A 52 6.80 14.63 13.63
C PRO A 52 7.76 15.13 12.55
N LYS A 53 8.04 16.45 12.55
CA LYS A 53 8.81 17.13 11.48
C LYS A 53 10.17 16.47 11.20
N GLU A 54 10.86 15.96 12.22
CA GLU A 54 12.16 15.29 12.12
C GLU A 54 12.11 13.92 11.41
N TYR A 55 10.95 13.26 11.49
CA TYR A 55 10.70 11.92 10.94
C TYR A 55 9.82 11.95 9.70
N LYS A 56 9.43 13.14 9.24
CA LYS A 56 8.54 13.29 8.10
C LYS A 56 9.30 12.98 6.81
N PRO A 57 8.81 12.06 5.96
CA PRO A 57 9.46 11.79 4.69
C PRO A 57 9.24 12.95 3.70
N PRO A 58 10.02 13.01 2.61
CA PRO A 58 9.70 13.84 1.47
C PRO A 58 8.31 13.54 0.90
N GLN A 59 7.67 14.53 0.27
CA GLN A 59 6.30 14.44 -0.23
C GLN A 59 6.07 13.26 -1.19
N GLU A 60 7.08 12.87 -1.95
CA GLU A 60 7.02 11.71 -2.86
C GLU A 60 6.62 10.40 -2.16
N PHE A 61 6.96 10.22 -0.87
CA PHE A 61 6.60 9.01 -0.13
C PHE A 61 5.13 9.02 0.25
N VAL A 62 4.59 10.20 0.53
CA VAL A 62 3.16 10.38 0.80
C VAL A 62 2.35 10.08 -0.47
N GLU A 63 2.85 10.48 -1.64
CA GLU A 63 2.21 10.17 -2.94
C GLU A 63 2.24 8.68 -3.26
N LYS A 64 3.40 8.02 -3.10
CA LYS A 64 3.52 6.56 -3.21
C LYS A 64 2.57 5.83 -2.26
N ALA A 65 2.46 6.31 -1.02
CA ALA A 65 1.56 5.75 -0.02
C ALA A 65 0.08 5.95 -0.36
N LYS A 66 -0.30 7.01 -1.08
CA LYS A 66 -1.69 7.20 -1.57
C LYS A 66 -2.06 6.14 -2.61
N GLU A 67 -1.14 5.78 -3.50
CA GLU A 67 -1.36 4.70 -4.47
C GLU A 67 -1.57 3.36 -3.74
N LEU A 68 -0.75 3.06 -2.73
CA LEU A 68 -0.92 1.88 -1.88
C LEU A 68 -2.25 1.88 -1.10
N ASP A 69 -2.64 3.01 -0.52
CA ASP A 69 -3.91 3.15 0.21
C ASP A 69 -5.12 2.89 -0.69
N GLY A 70 -5.03 3.22 -1.98
CA GLY A 70 -6.06 2.91 -2.98
C GLY A 70 -6.35 1.41 -3.08
N HIS A 71 -5.32 0.56 -2.99
CA HIS A 71 -5.47 -0.90 -3.05
C HIS A 71 -6.15 -1.49 -1.81
N TYR A 72 -6.00 -0.84 -0.65
CA TYR A 72 -6.73 -1.22 0.57
C TYR A 72 -8.24 -0.96 0.44
N ILE A 73 -8.62 0.12 -0.25
CA ILE A 73 -10.04 0.52 -0.44
C ILE A 73 -10.71 -0.32 -1.52
N LEU A 74 -10.04 -0.58 -2.66
CA LEU A 74 -10.60 -1.36 -3.77
C LEU A 74 -10.85 -2.83 -3.41
N ALA A 75 -10.07 -3.40 -2.48
CA ALA A 75 -10.32 -4.74 -1.97
C ALA A 75 -11.63 -4.86 -1.16
N ARG A 76 -12.16 -3.75 -0.64
CA ARG A 76 -13.36 -3.70 0.21
C ARG A 76 -14.61 -3.17 -0.49
N TYR A 77 -14.46 -2.36 -1.54
CA TYR A 77 -15.59 -1.75 -2.27
C TYR A 77 -15.48 -2.00 -3.79
N PRO A 78 -15.98 -3.16 -4.26
CA PRO A 78 -16.02 -3.52 -5.69
C PRO A 78 -16.72 -2.48 -6.59
N ASN A 79 -17.66 -1.71 -6.03
CA ASN A 79 -18.53 -0.80 -6.80
C ASN A 79 -17.84 0.51 -7.22
N LEU A 80 -16.52 0.66 -7.05
CA LEU A 80 -15.81 1.88 -7.44
C LEU A 80 -15.59 2.01 -8.95
N HIS A 81 -15.79 0.94 -9.72
CA HIS A 81 -15.61 0.94 -11.17
C HIS A 81 -16.97 1.02 -11.89
N PRO A 82 -17.11 1.92 -12.90
CA PRO A 82 -18.39 2.12 -13.59
C PRO A 82 -18.81 0.92 -14.45
N GLU A 83 -17.86 0.12 -14.94
CA GLU A 83 -18.08 -1.11 -15.72
C GLU A 83 -16.94 -2.12 -15.47
N GLY A 84 -17.18 -3.42 -15.70
CA GLY A 84 -16.18 -4.48 -15.52
C GLY A 84 -16.04 -4.98 -14.07
N ALA A 85 -15.34 -6.10 -13.88
CA ALA A 85 -15.01 -6.58 -12.53
C ALA A 85 -13.83 -5.76 -11.99
N PRO A 86 -13.75 -5.47 -10.68
CA PRO A 86 -12.62 -4.74 -10.10
C PRO A 86 -11.26 -5.34 -10.49
N LEU A 87 -11.20 -6.67 -10.61
CA LEU A 87 -10.03 -7.44 -11.04
C LEU A 87 -9.55 -7.11 -12.47
N ASP A 88 -10.42 -6.60 -13.35
CA ASP A 88 -10.06 -6.23 -14.72
C ASP A 88 -9.14 -5.00 -14.78
N TYR A 89 -9.09 -4.21 -13.70
CA TYR A 89 -8.20 -3.05 -13.58
C TYR A 89 -6.85 -3.40 -12.93
N TYR A 90 -6.60 -4.67 -12.57
CA TYR A 90 -5.36 -5.06 -11.92
C TYR A 90 -4.32 -5.46 -12.97
N THR A 91 -3.41 -4.55 -13.28
CA THR A 91 -2.28 -4.84 -14.16
C THR A 91 -1.07 -5.39 -13.40
N GLU A 92 -0.16 -6.06 -14.13
CA GLU A 92 1.12 -6.51 -13.59
C GLU A 92 2.02 -5.32 -13.23
N GLU A 93 1.98 -4.25 -14.02
CA GLU A 93 2.72 -3.01 -13.81
C GLU A 93 2.33 -2.35 -12.48
N ASP A 94 1.04 -2.30 -12.16
CA ASP A 94 0.58 -1.81 -10.87
C ASP A 94 1.12 -2.67 -9.71
N ALA A 95 1.18 -4.01 -9.88
CA ALA A 95 1.68 -4.89 -8.84
C ALA A 95 3.17 -4.65 -8.59
N LYS A 96 3.95 -4.48 -9.66
CA LYS A 96 5.37 -4.11 -9.59
C LYS A 96 5.57 -2.77 -8.89
N ARG A 97 4.80 -1.73 -9.27
CA ARG A 97 4.88 -0.41 -8.62
C ARG A 97 4.49 -0.47 -7.14
N ALA A 98 3.44 -1.23 -6.79
CA ALA A 98 3.03 -1.39 -5.40
C ALA A 98 4.15 -2.02 -4.55
N ILE A 99 4.81 -3.07 -5.05
CA ILE A 99 5.95 -3.70 -4.38
C ILE A 99 7.10 -2.69 -4.20
N GLU A 100 7.50 -2.01 -5.29
CA GLU A 100 8.58 -1.02 -5.26
C GLU A 100 8.31 0.10 -4.25
N TYR A 101 7.07 0.59 -4.18
CA TYR A 101 6.69 1.64 -3.25
C TYR A 101 6.71 1.16 -1.80
N ALA A 102 6.24 -0.06 -1.56
CA ALA A 102 6.29 -0.67 -0.24
C ALA A 102 7.73 -0.86 0.22
N GLU A 103 8.62 -1.34 -0.64
CA GLU A 103 10.06 -1.47 -0.36
C GLU A 103 10.67 -0.12 0.03
N LYS A 104 10.44 0.94 -0.77
CA LYS A 104 10.91 2.30 -0.46
C LYS A 104 10.44 2.79 0.90
N ILE A 105 9.17 2.57 1.25
CA ILE A 105 8.61 2.98 2.55
C ILE A 105 9.24 2.17 3.69
N VAL A 106 9.42 0.86 3.52
CA VAL A 106 10.07 -0.01 4.51
C VAL A 106 11.51 0.44 4.75
N GLU A 107 12.27 0.70 3.69
CA GLU A 107 13.65 1.20 3.78
C GLU A 107 13.72 2.56 4.47
N PHE A 108 12.79 3.47 4.13
CA PHE A 108 12.67 4.75 4.83
C PHE A 108 12.48 4.54 6.34
N CYS A 109 11.50 3.72 6.75
CA CYS A 109 11.24 3.43 8.15
C CYS A 109 12.45 2.78 8.85
N ARG A 110 13.19 1.90 8.15
CA ARG A 110 14.47 1.36 8.65
C ARG A 110 15.46 2.48 8.90
N SER A 111 15.81 3.28 7.89
CA SER A 111 16.79 4.37 8.03
C SER A 111 16.52 5.40 9.14
N LYS A 112 15.27 5.51 9.60
CA LYS A 112 14.83 6.44 10.67
C LYS A 112 14.69 5.79 12.05
N GLY A 113 14.60 4.47 12.10
CA GLY A 113 14.06 3.76 13.25
C GLY A 113 14.65 2.37 13.46
N PHE A 114 15.59 1.89 12.68
CA PHE A 114 16.25 0.60 12.86
C PHE A 114 17.68 0.68 12.36
#